data_AF-A0A1I7KV31-F1
#
_entry.id   AF-A0A1I7KV31-F1
#
_cell.length_a   1.000
_cell.length_b   1.000
_cell.length_c   1.000
_cell.angle_alpha   90.00
_cell.angle_beta   90.00
_cell.angle_gamma   90.00
#
_symmetry.space_group_name_H-M   'P 1'
#
loop_
_entity.id
_entity.type
_entity.pdbx_description
1 polymer ?
#
loop_
_entity_poly.entity_id
_entity_poly.type
_entity_poly.pdbx_seq_one_letter_code
_entity_poly.pdbx_strand_id
1 'polypeptide(L)'
;MLRIRLVPVIFIVILSLAILFGAWRVYQHLNVVGPLQENLQKVEGVQSVEVEAGNPTVIHVQLGPVPDLQTAYTDLVHTVSGTISGPESLLIEDRRSPQLVSAYESLTPTLMEGVASGRYREMIANVADEAKRLGVQAKVTMDEHNIYIQLSSGDHYLYKVLPYTLHQGGGSS
;
A
#
# COMPACT_ATOMS: atom_id res chain seq x y z
N MET A 1 14.48 -13.24 61.44
CA MET A 1 15.17 -12.22 60.61
C MET A 1 15.48 -12.85 59.27
N LEU A 2 14.63 -12.66 58.25
CA LEU A 2 14.91 -13.18 56.91
C LEU A 2 16.07 -12.39 56.31
N ARG A 3 17.28 -12.96 56.31
CA ARG A 3 18.37 -12.53 55.44
C ARG A 3 18.02 -12.98 54.02
N ILE A 4 17.05 -12.31 53.40
CA ILE A 4 16.73 -12.51 51.99
C ILE A 4 18.01 -12.19 51.24
N ARG A 5 18.64 -13.21 50.66
CA ARG A 5 19.74 -13.01 49.73
C ARG A 5 19.11 -12.31 48.53
N LEU A 6 19.16 -10.98 48.51
CA LEU A 6 18.53 -10.13 47.48
C LEU A 6 19.06 -10.45 46.08
N VAL A 7 20.30 -10.93 45.99
CA VAL A 7 20.99 -11.26 44.74
C VAL A 7 20.22 -12.29 43.89
N PRO A 8 19.86 -13.49 44.37
CA PRO A 8 19.09 -14.45 43.58
C PRO A 8 17.68 -13.97 43.22
N VAL A 9 17.03 -13.15 44.06
CA VAL A 9 15.70 -12.61 43.78
C VAL A 9 15.74 -11.62 42.62
N ILE A 10 16.72 -10.70 42.63
CA ILE A 10 16.94 -9.74 41.54
C ILE A 10 17.27 -10.46 40.24
N PHE A 11 18.06 -11.53 40.30
CA PHE A 11 18.41 -12.32 39.12
C PHE A 11 17.18 -12.97 38.46
N ILE A 12 16.28 -13.55 39.25
CA ILE A 12 15.04 -14.16 38.76
C ILE A 12 14.10 -13.10 38.15
N VAL A 13 14.04 -11.90 38.74
CA VAL A 13 13.24 -10.77 38.22
C VAL A 13 13.79 -10.27 36.88
N ILE A 14 15.11 -10.11 36.75
CA ILE A 14 15.72 -9.71 35.47
C ILE A 14 15.51 -10.78 34.41
N LEU A 15 15.66 -12.05 34.79
CA LEU A 15 15.46 -13.18 33.87
C LEU A 15 14.01 -13.27 33.41
N SER A 16 13.03 -13.07 34.30
CA SER A 16 11.62 -13.06 33.93
C SER A 16 11.26 -11.86 33.06
N LEU A 17 11.81 -10.66 33.34
CA LEU A 17 11.64 -9.51 32.44
C LEU A 17 12.26 -9.76 31.06
N ALA A 18 13.45 -10.34 30.99
CA ALA A 18 14.11 -10.65 29.72
C ALA A 18 13.30 -11.66 28.89
N ILE A 19 12.76 -12.70 29.54
CA ILE A 19 11.89 -13.68 28.89
C ILE A 19 10.57 -13.03 28.47
N LEU A 20 9.95 -12.19 29.30
CA LEU A 20 8.68 -11.54 28.99
C LEU A 20 8.83 -10.56 27.82
N PHE A 21 9.88 -9.72 27.83
CA PHE A 21 10.17 -8.79 26.74
C PHE A 21 10.62 -9.52 25.47
N GLY A 22 11.42 -10.59 25.59
CA GLY A 22 11.85 -11.42 24.46
C GLY A 22 10.68 -12.14 23.82
N ALA A 23 9.84 -12.81 24.64
CA ALA A 23 8.65 -13.52 24.19
C ALA A 23 7.62 -12.57 23.58
N TRP A 24 7.40 -11.39 24.18
CA TRP A 24 6.51 -10.38 23.62
C TRP A 24 6.96 -9.90 22.23
N ARG A 25 8.26 -9.61 22.05
CA ARG A 25 8.82 -9.20 20.75
C ARG A 25 8.68 -10.29 19.69
N VAL A 26 8.96 -11.53 20.06
CA VAL A 26 8.86 -12.70 19.16
C VAL A 26 7.41 -13.00 18.80
N TYR A 27 6.49 -12.85 19.76
CA TYR A 27 5.06 -13.05 19.54
C TYR A 27 4.46 -12.03 18.58
N GLN A 28 4.86 -10.76 18.67
CA GLN A 28 4.43 -9.72 17.71
C GLN A 28 4.93 -9.98 16.28
N HIS A 29 6.18 -10.42 16.12
CA HIS A 29 6.73 -10.75 14.80
C HIS A 29 6.12 -12.02 14.18
N LEU A 30 5.85 -13.06 14.97
CA LEU A 30 5.38 -14.34 14.42
C LEU A 30 3.87 -14.40 14.16
N ASN A 31 3.04 -13.76 14.98
CA ASN A 31 1.58 -13.93 14.88
C ASN A 31 0.87 -12.89 14.00
N VAL A 32 1.47 -11.73 13.74
CA VAL A 32 0.85 -10.66 12.93
C VAL A 32 1.59 -10.47 11.60
N VAL A 33 2.93 -10.39 11.64
CA VAL A 33 3.74 -10.13 10.44
C VAL A 33 3.88 -11.38 9.57
N GLY A 34 4.15 -12.54 10.17
CA GLY A 34 4.32 -13.82 9.45
C GLY A 34 3.15 -14.19 8.52
N PRO A 35 1.92 -14.40 9.04
CA PRO A 35 0.79 -14.84 8.21
C PRO A 35 0.34 -13.76 7.21
N LEU A 36 0.47 -12.47 7.55
CA LEU A 36 0.12 -11.37 6.66
C LEU A 36 1.10 -11.29 5.48
N GLN A 37 2.41 -11.41 5.75
CA GLN A 37 3.44 -11.44 4.72
C GLN A 37 3.26 -12.65 3.79
N GLU A 38 2.95 -13.84 4.34
CA GLU A 38 2.76 -15.05 3.53
C GLU A 38 1.52 -14.98 2.63
N ASN A 39 0.43 -14.36 3.11
CA ASN A 39 -0.79 -14.18 2.32
C ASN A 39 -0.62 -13.09 1.25
N LEU A 40 0.05 -11.98 1.57
CA LEU A 40 0.30 -10.90 0.62
C LEU A 40 1.32 -11.30 -0.45
N GLN A 41 2.30 -12.15 -0.14
CA GLN A 41 3.22 -12.73 -1.14
C GLN A 41 2.52 -13.67 -2.14
N LYS A 42 1.31 -14.15 -1.84
CA LYS A 42 0.50 -14.96 -2.77
C LYS A 42 -0.27 -14.12 -3.78
N VAL A 43 -0.39 -12.81 -3.56
CA VAL A 43 -1.03 -11.89 -4.52
C VAL A 43 -0.14 -11.71 -5.74
N GLU A 44 -0.73 -11.82 -6.93
CA GLU A 44 0.01 -11.75 -8.18
C GLU A 44 0.73 -10.41 -8.32
N GLY A 45 2.05 -10.48 -8.53
CA GLY A 45 2.90 -9.32 -8.70
C GLY A 45 3.48 -8.74 -7.41
N VAL A 46 3.19 -9.26 -6.21
CA VAL A 46 3.87 -8.79 -4.98
C VAL A 46 5.29 -9.35 -4.92
N GLN A 47 6.29 -8.46 -4.81
CA GLN A 47 7.71 -8.84 -4.71
C GLN A 47 8.17 -8.90 -3.25
N SER A 48 7.77 -7.94 -2.44
CA SER A 48 8.10 -7.89 -1.03
C SER A 48 7.01 -7.16 -0.25
N VAL A 49 6.93 -7.47 1.04
CA VAL A 49 5.96 -6.90 1.96
C VAL A 49 6.68 -6.65 3.27
N GLU A 50 6.62 -5.42 3.74
CA GLU A 50 7.13 -4.99 5.02
C GLU A 50 5.98 -4.40 5.84
N VAL A 51 5.77 -4.94 7.04
CA VAL A 51 4.66 -4.55 7.91
C VAL A 51 5.25 -3.87 9.13
N GLU A 52 5.00 -2.57 9.25
CA GLU A 52 5.32 -1.79 10.43
C GLU A 52 4.11 -1.80 11.38
N ALA A 53 4.18 -2.68 12.38
CA ALA A 53 3.17 -2.77 13.42
C ALA A 53 3.16 -1.48 14.27
N GLY A 54 2.13 -0.66 14.10
CA GLY A 54 1.94 0.64 14.74
C GLY A 54 0.45 1.01 14.88
N ASN A 55 0.18 2.24 15.30
CA ASN A 55 -1.18 2.81 15.29
C ASN A 55 -1.15 4.17 14.59
N PRO A 56 -1.44 4.23 13.26
CA PRO A 56 -1.93 3.14 12.41
C PRO A 56 -0.84 2.12 12.03
N THR A 57 -1.25 0.91 11.63
CA THR A 57 -0.34 -0.09 11.06
C THR A 57 -0.02 0.28 9.62
N VAL A 58 1.27 0.35 9.28
CA VAL A 58 1.72 0.75 7.94
C VAL A 58 2.23 -0.47 7.20
N ILE A 59 1.73 -0.70 5.99
CA ILE A 59 2.05 -1.87 5.18
C ILE A 59 2.68 -1.38 3.89
N HIS A 60 3.98 -1.62 3.76
CA HIS A 60 4.75 -1.36 2.56
C HIS A 60 4.66 -2.59 1.66
N VAL A 61 4.09 -2.44 0.48
CA VAL A 61 3.99 -3.51 -0.52
C VAL A 61 4.80 -3.11 -1.73
N GLN A 62 5.91 -3.78 -1.94
CA GLN A 62 6.66 -3.66 -3.19
C GLN A 62 5.97 -4.48 -4.26
N LEU A 63 5.33 -3.78 -5.18
CA LEU A 63 4.64 -4.40 -6.29
C LEU A 63 5.59 -4.48 -7.49
N GLY A 64 5.58 -5.59 -8.19
CA GLY A 64 6.23 -5.84 -9.46
C GLY A 64 5.41 -5.33 -10.64
N PRO A 65 5.83 -5.61 -11.88
CA PRO A 65 5.04 -5.33 -13.06
C PRO A 65 3.75 -6.18 -13.01
N VAL A 66 2.60 -5.52 -12.86
CA VAL A 66 1.27 -6.15 -12.87
C VAL A 66 0.52 -5.80 -14.15
N PRO A 67 -0.33 -6.71 -14.68
CA PRO A 67 -1.16 -6.40 -15.84
C PRO A 67 -2.26 -5.40 -15.51
N ASP A 68 -2.72 -5.37 -14.26
CA ASP A 68 -3.78 -4.50 -13.80
C ASP A 68 -3.59 -4.08 -12.33
N LEU A 69 -3.25 -2.80 -12.12
CA LEU A 69 -3.08 -2.24 -10.79
C LEU A 69 -4.36 -2.29 -9.94
N GLN A 70 -5.53 -2.10 -10.55
CA GLN A 70 -6.81 -2.10 -9.82
C GLN A 70 -7.09 -3.47 -9.19
N THR A 71 -6.96 -4.55 -9.97
CA THR A 71 -7.13 -5.91 -9.45
C THR A 71 -6.13 -6.20 -8.34
N ALA A 72 -4.84 -5.94 -8.58
CA ALA A 72 -3.79 -6.16 -7.57
C ALA A 72 -4.04 -5.37 -6.28
N TYR A 73 -4.43 -4.09 -6.38
CA TYR A 73 -4.74 -3.27 -5.22
C TYR A 73 -5.98 -3.75 -4.46
N THR A 74 -7.02 -4.16 -5.17
CA THR A 74 -8.26 -4.69 -4.56
C THR A 74 -7.96 -5.98 -3.79
N ASP A 75 -7.16 -6.87 -4.35
CA ASP A 75 -6.73 -8.12 -3.70
C ASP A 75 -5.88 -7.86 -2.47
N LEU A 76 -4.98 -6.87 -2.54
CA LEU A 76 -4.18 -6.41 -1.39
C LEU A 76 -5.08 -5.90 -0.27
N VAL A 77 -5.98 -4.96 -0.56
CA VAL A 77 -6.90 -4.40 0.43
C VAL A 77 -7.77 -5.49 1.05
N HIS A 78 -8.33 -6.40 0.24
CA HIS A 78 -9.15 -7.50 0.73
C HIS A 78 -8.37 -8.44 1.68
N THR A 79 -7.09 -8.71 1.36
CA THR A 79 -6.21 -9.55 2.19
C THR A 79 -5.86 -8.86 3.51
N VAL A 80 -5.58 -7.55 3.45
CA VAL A 80 -5.24 -6.75 4.64
C VAL A 80 -6.44 -6.62 5.57
N SER A 81 -7.60 -6.18 5.06
CA SER A 81 -8.81 -5.99 5.88
C SER A 81 -9.37 -7.30 6.44
N GLY A 82 -9.06 -8.45 5.82
CA GLY A 82 -9.38 -9.77 6.36
C GLY A 82 -8.47 -10.22 7.52
N THR A 83 -7.30 -9.57 7.69
CA THR A 83 -6.28 -9.97 8.66
C THR A 83 -6.14 -8.96 9.81
N ILE A 84 -6.30 -7.66 9.55
CA ILE A 84 -6.16 -6.59 10.53
C ILE A 84 -7.53 -5.94 10.79
N SER A 85 -7.90 -5.86 12.06
CA SER A 85 -9.08 -5.11 12.52
C SER A 85 -8.62 -3.79 13.15
N GLY A 86 -8.28 -2.79 12.32
CA GLY A 86 -7.78 -1.49 12.82
C GLY A 86 -7.45 -0.49 11.72
N PRO A 87 -7.04 0.76 12.08
CA PRO A 87 -6.60 1.75 11.10
C PRO A 87 -5.28 1.31 10.45
N GLU A 88 -5.32 1.18 9.13
CA GLU A 88 -4.21 0.71 8.30
C GLU A 88 -3.86 1.71 7.20
N SER A 89 -2.58 1.75 6.81
CA SER A 89 -2.10 2.54 5.69
C SER A 89 -1.33 1.63 4.73
N LEU A 90 -1.86 1.46 3.52
CA LEU A 90 -1.24 0.67 2.46
C LEU A 90 -0.41 1.58 1.56
N LEU A 91 0.90 1.36 1.54
CA LEU A 91 1.86 2.08 0.72
C LEU A 91 2.37 1.13 -0.36
N ILE A 92 2.09 1.47 -1.63
CA ILE A 92 2.61 0.74 -2.77
C ILE A 92 3.98 1.31 -3.12
N GLU A 93 4.99 0.44 -3.07
CA GLU A 93 6.33 0.74 -3.59
C GLU A 93 6.45 0.21 -5.01
N ASP A 94 6.96 1.07 -5.90
CA ASP A 94 7.12 0.80 -7.32
C ASP A 94 8.59 0.99 -7.76
N ARG A 95 8.89 0.63 -9.01
CA ARG A 95 10.21 0.86 -9.61
C ARG A 95 10.17 2.06 -10.53
N ARG A 96 9.83 3.24 -9.99
CA ARG A 96 9.76 4.48 -10.78
C ARG A 96 11.12 4.91 -11.30
N SER A 97 11.15 5.41 -12.53
CA SER A 97 12.29 6.12 -13.11
C SER A 97 12.05 7.63 -13.12
N PRO A 98 13.09 8.47 -13.22
CA PRO A 98 12.92 9.92 -13.39
C PRO A 98 12.03 10.28 -14.58
N GLN A 99 12.08 9.50 -15.67
CA GLN A 99 11.19 9.66 -16.83
C GLN A 99 9.72 9.43 -16.46
N LEU A 100 9.42 8.35 -15.72
CA LEU A 100 8.05 8.06 -15.30
C LEU A 100 7.50 9.09 -14.32
N VAL A 101 8.35 9.60 -13.42
CA VAL A 101 7.98 10.69 -12.50
C VAL A 101 7.63 11.96 -13.29
N SER A 102 8.50 12.37 -14.22
CA SER A 102 8.24 13.56 -15.05
C SER A 102 7.02 13.38 -15.96
N ALA A 103 6.80 12.18 -16.48
CA ALA A 103 5.61 11.87 -17.25
C ALA A 103 4.34 11.95 -16.40
N TYR A 104 4.35 11.38 -15.20
CA TYR A 104 3.23 11.48 -14.25
C TYR A 104 2.90 12.94 -13.91
N GLU A 105 3.92 13.76 -13.62
CA GLU A 105 3.75 15.19 -13.36
C GLU A 105 3.13 15.92 -14.55
N SER A 106 3.54 15.59 -15.77
CA SER A 106 2.98 16.16 -17.01
C SER A 106 1.52 15.75 -17.23
N LEU A 107 1.15 14.52 -16.88
CA LEU A 107 -0.21 13.99 -17.00
C LEU A 107 -1.15 14.46 -15.89
N THR A 108 -0.61 14.93 -14.76
CA THR A 108 -1.38 15.30 -13.56
C THR A 108 -2.43 16.38 -13.83
N PRO A 109 -2.15 17.48 -14.57
CA PRO A 109 -3.17 18.47 -14.93
C PRO A 109 -4.37 17.86 -15.66
N THR A 110 -4.10 17.02 -16.68
CA THR A 110 -5.15 16.33 -17.45
C THR A 110 -5.97 15.38 -16.58
N LEU A 111 -5.32 14.64 -15.66
CA LEU A 111 -6.00 13.81 -14.67
C LEU A 111 -6.92 14.64 -13.77
N MET A 112 -6.41 15.73 -13.19
CA MET A 112 -7.17 16.57 -12.27
C MET A 112 -8.33 17.30 -12.94
N GLU A 113 -8.13 17.79 -14.17
CA GLU A 113 -9.21 18.39 -14.97
C GLU A 113 -10.31 17.37 -15.29
N GLY A 114 -9.92 16.14 -15.64
CA GLY A 114 -10.85 15.04 -15.88
C GLY A 114 -11.70 14.68 -14.68
N VAL A 115 -11.07 14.62 -13.50
CA VAL A 115 -11.75 14.38 -12.23
C VAL A 115 -12.68 15.54 -11.87
N ALA A 116 -12.20 16.78 -11.97
CA ALA A 116 -12.98 17.97 -11.62
C ALA A 116 -14.17 18.20 -12.55
N SER A 117 -14.04 17.89 -13.84
CA SER A 117 -15.11 18.04 -14.84
C SER A 117 -16.06 16.83 -14.90
N GLY A 118 -15.71 15.71 -14.27
CA GLY A 118 -16.43 14.44 -14.37
C GLY A 118 -16.33 13.79 -15.76
N ARG A 119 -15.45 14.27 -16.65
CA ARG A 119 -15.28 13.76 -18.02
C ARG A 119 -14.28 12.62 -18.07
N TYR A 120 -14.55 11.55 -17.33
CA TYR A 120 -13.61 10.44 -17.13
C TYR A 120 -13.16 9.75 -18.43
N ARG A 121 -14.07 9.58 -19.40
CA ARG A 121 -13.73 8.95 -20.69
C ARG A 121 -12.74 9.80 -21.50
N GLU A 122 -12.96 11.11 -21.55
CA GLU A 122 -12.07 12.07 -22.22
C GLU A 122 -10.72 12.11 -21.51
N MET A 123 -10.72 12.15 -20.18
CA MET A 123 -9.51 12.09 -19.35
C MET A 123 -8.64 10.86 -19.68
N ILE A 124 -9.23 9.66 -19.68
CA ILE A 124 -8.51 8.41 -19.94
C ILE A 124 -7.89 8.43 -21.34
N ALA A 125 -8.64 8.89 -22.34
CA ALA A 125 -8.13 8.99 -23.71
C ALA A 125 -6.98 10.02 -23.82
N ASN A 126 -7.15 11.20 -23.25
CA ASN A 126 -6.16 12.27 -23.29
C ASN A 126 -4.86 11.87 -22.59
N VAL A 127 -4.97 11.22 -21.42
CA VAL A 127 -3.81 10.72 -20.66
C VAL A 127 -3.07 9.65 -21.47
N ALA A 128 -3.78 8.71 -22.10
CA ALA A 128 -3.16 7.67 -22.92
C ALA A 128 -2.41 8.27 -24.13
N ASP A 129 -2.98 9.27 -24.79
CA ASP A 129 -2.35 9.91 -25.95
C ASP A 129 -1.17 10.80 -25.56
N GLU A 130 -1.25 11.49 -24.43
CA GLU A 130 -0.14 12.28 -23.89
C GLU A 130 1.02 11.39 -23.41
N ALA A 131 0.71 10.29 -22.73
CA ALA A 131 1.70 9.29 -22.33
C ALA A 131 2.47 8.73 -23.53
N LYS A 132 1.78 8.40 -24.63
CA LYS A 132 2.41 7.96 -25.88
C LYS A 132 3.39 9.00 -26.44
N ARG A 133 3.04 10.30 -26.40
CA ARG A 133 3.93 11.39 -26.84
C ARG A 133 5.19 11.48 -25.97
N LEU A 134 5.08 11.14 -24.70
CA LEU A 134 6.19 11.10 -23.73
C LEU A 134 7.01 9.79 -23.80
N GLY A 135 6.63 8.86 -24.69
CA GLY A 135 7.28 7.56 -24.84
C GLY A 135 7.04 6.60 -23.68
N VAL A 136 5.96 6.80 -22.91
CA VAL A 136 5.57 5.94 -21.79
C VAL A 136 4.22 5.29 -22.07
N GLN A 137 4.00 4.08 -21.56
CA GLN A 137 2.69 3.46 -21.60
C GLN A 137 1.91 3.89 -20.36
N ALA A 138 0.67 4.32 -20.53
CA ALA A 138 -0.23 4.65 -19.44
C ALA A 138 -1.50 3.80 -19.51
N LYS A 139 -1.88 3.25 -18.36
CA LYS A 139 -3.17 2.59 -18.13
C LYS A 139 -3.85 3.30 -16.97
N VAL A 140 -5.06 3.80 -17.22
CA VAL A 140 -5.89 4.44 -16.18
C VAL A 140 -7.18 3.65 -16.07
N THR A 141 -7.48 3.17 -14.87
CA THR A 141 -8.74 2.48 -14.53
C THR A 141 -9.35 3.12 -13.29
N MET A 142 -10.59 2.77 -12.97
CA MET A 142 -11.31 3.34 -11.83
C MET A 142 -12.38 2.40 -11.29
N ASP A 143 -12.65 2.52 -9.99
CA ASP A 143 -13.82 1.94 -9.31
C ASP A 143 -14.65 3.05 -8.64
N GLU A 144 -15.52 2.72 -7.69
CA GLU A 144 -16.38 3.69 -6.99
C GLU A 144 -15.63 4.68 -6.07
N HIS A 145 -14.39 4.36 -5.68
CA HIS A 145 -13.65 5.07 -4.62
C HIS A 145 -12.29 5.59 -5.08
N ASN A 146 -11.67 4.94 -6.07
CA ASN A 146 -10.29 5.18 -6.47
C ASN A 146 -10.10 5.20 -7.99
N ILE A 147 -9.14 6.02 -8.41
CA ILE A 147 -8.57 6.02 -9.76
C ILE A 147 -7.18 5.41 -9.67
N TYR A 148 -6.92 4.42 -10.53
CA TYR A 148 -5.69 3.67 -10.60
C TYR A 148 -4.90 4.12 -11.83
N ILE A 149 -3.68 4.60 -11.60
CA ILE A 149 -2.78 5.06 -12.65
C ILE A 149 -1.56 4.15 -12.63
N GLN A 150 -1.33 3.51 -13.76
CA GLN A 150 -0.18 2.66 -14.02
C GLN A 150 0.59 3.23 -15.20
N LEU A 151 1.83 3.62 -14.97
CA LEU A 151 2.77 4.02 -16.00
C LEU A 151 3.88 3.00 -16.13
N SER A 152 4.30 2.67 -17.34
CA SER A 152 5.43 1.77 -17.58
C SER A 152 6.33 2.24 -18.72
N SER A 153 7.63 1.99 -18.57
CA SER A 153 8.68 2.28 -19.56
C SER A 153 9.81 1.28 -19.39
N GLY A 154 9.92 0.31 -20.32
CA GLY A 154 10.86 -0.81 -20.19
C GLY A 154 10.64 -1.60 -18.90
N ASP A 155 11.70 -1.74 -18.10
CA ASP A 155 11.69 -2.45 -16.80
C ASP A 155 11.21 -1.58 -15.62
N HIS A 156 10.87 -0.31 -15.86
CA HIS A 156 10.42 0.62 -14.83
C HIS A 156 8.90 0.80 -14.89
N TYR A 157 8.31 1.00 -13.73
CA TYR A 157 6.87 1.19 -13.58
C TYR A 157 6.57 2.12 -12.40
N LEU A 158 5.51 2.90 -12.53
CA LEU A 158 5.03 3.82 -11.51
C LEU A 158 3.55 3.52 -11.27
N TYR A 159 3.20 3.34 -10.00
CA TYR A 159 1.83 3.08 -9.57
C TYR A 159 1.33 4.22 -8.71
N LYS A 160 0.12 4.69 -9.01
CA LYS A 160 -0.54 5.70 -8.20
C LYS A 160 -2.01 5.35 -8.04
N VAL A 161 -2.47 5.37 -6.79
CA VAL A 161 -3.88 5.28 -6.44
C VAL A 161 -4.31 6.66 -5.96
N LEU A 162 -5.33 7.21 -6.60
CA LEU A 162 -5.91 8.51 -6.27
C LEU A 162 -7.33 8.28 -5.75
N PRO A 163 -7.60 8.54 -4.45
CA PRO A 163 -8.96 8.48 -3.95
C PRO A 163 -9.79 9.61 -4.58
N TYR A 164 -11.02 9.30 -4.95
CA TYR A 164 -11.98 10.28 -5.44
C TYR A 164 -13.37 9.98 -4.87
N THR A 165 -14.18 11.01 -4.72
CA THR A 165 -15.58 10.85 -4.35
C THR A 165 -16.42 11.03 -5.60
N LEU A 166 -17.21 10.02 -5.98
CA LEU A 166 -18.35 10.28 -6.85
C LEU A 166 -19.22 11.31 -6.12
N HIS A 167 -19.31 12.51 -6.67
CA HIS A 167 -20.39 13.42 -6.29
C HIS A 167 -21.69 12.72 -6.68
N GLN A 168 -22.33 12.05 -5.73
CA GLN A 168 -23.73 11.68 -5.84
C GLN A 168 -24.47 12.99 -6.04
N GLY A 169 -24.92 13.24 -7.28
CA GLY A 169 -25.76 14.37 -7.60
C GLY A 169 -26.91 14.39 -6.60
N GLY A 170 -26.99 15.46 -5.80
CA GLY A 170 -28.00 15.63 -4.78
C GLY A 170 -29.39 15.58 -5.37
N GLY A 171 -29.97 14.38 -5.40
CA GLY A 171 -31.41 14.17 -5.46
C GLY A 171 -31.97 14.39 -4.07
N SER A 172 -32.03 15.64 -3.62
CA SER A 172 -32.91 16.02 -2.53
C SER A 172 -34.30 16.22 -3.13
N SER A 173 -35.15 15.21 -2.91
CA SER A 173 -36.62 15.32 -2.96
C SER A 173 -37.14 16.39 -2.02
#